data_AF-A0A9D7BNT3-F1
#
_entry.id   AF-A0A9D7BNT3-F1
#
_cell.length_a   1.000
_cell.length_b   1.000
_cell.length_c   1.000
_cell.angle_alpha   90.00
_cell.angle_beta   90.00
_cell.angle_gamma   90.00
#
_symmetry.space_group_name_H-M   'P 1'
#
loop_
_entity.id
_entity.type
_entity.pdbx_description
1 polymer ?
#
loop_
_entity_poly.entity_id
_entity_poly.type
_entity_poly.pdbx_seq_one_letter_code
_entity_poly.pdbx_strand_id
1 'polypeptide(L)'
;MSWINSSISISDVNNLPSVFDEIKNQVALSLRAMSVEIWNSFSNIDVSIDLINKANNITGLKSETRDNLQDAKKQLTELKTKIDLANLVRQRASTPTQTRPVSRPATTTKSKDDNSGCLWLVGIAVVIGLIVWANSNKSSSNDYPTATESYTAPATTSDNSYSNDNSTPSTTNEYTPPAESQYKGNQLKDGASPLTGCFGKGIYSGNATLTIKNGGNSDAIICLYSISDDRTIRNEYVQKNSSFTMSNIAQGEYKIRVFYGNDWNPELENSCGTKGNFETDVNFSEFDGTEYFEDSDRGFTNATITLYTVAGGNASSSSIDQSQFFRK
;
A
#
# COMPACT_ATOMS: atom_id res chain seq x y z
N MET A 1 -15.95 -2.93 -16.90
CA MET A 1 -14.87 -2.05 -17.41
C MET A 1 -15.32 -0.59 -17.67
N SER A 2 -16.56 -0.18 -17.38
CA SER A 2 -17.04 1.21 -17.62
C SER A 2 -16.74 2.21 -16.49
N TRP A 3 -16.44 1.75 -15.27
CA TRP A 3 -16.42 2.62 -14.10
C TRP A 3 -15.20 3.55 -14.04
N ILE A 4 -14.02 3.10 -14.49
CA ILE A 4 -12.78 3.90 -14.39
C ILE A 4 -12.84 5.11 -15.31
N ASN A 5 -13.42 4.95 -16.49
CA ASN A 5 -13.63 6.04 -17.44
C ASN A 5 -14.72 7.03 -16.99
N SER A 6 -15.68 6.58 -16.18
CA SER A 6 -16.75 7.46 -15.66
C SER A 6 -16.42 8.12 -14.32
N SER A 7 -15.43 7.64 -13.56
CA SER A 7 -15.22 8.07 -12.17
C SER A 7 -14.09 9.08 -11.97
N ILE A 8 -13.14 9.19 -12.90
CA ILE A 8 -12.02 10.16 -12.81
C ILE A 8 -11.80 10.84 -14.16
N SER A 9 -12.18 12.13 -14.24
CA SER A 9 -12.00 12.98 -15.43
C SER A 9 -10.63 13.63 -15.43
N ILE A 10 -9.71 13.13 -16.26
CA ILE A 10 -8.35 13.68 -16.39
C ILE A 10 -8.37 15.09 -16.94
N SER A 11 -9.34 15.42 -17.80
CA SER A 11 -9.53 16.79 -18.28
C SER A 11 -9.82 17.76 -17.15
N ASP A 12 -10.64 17.38 -16.17
CA ASP A 12 -10.94 18.25 -15.03
C ASP A 12 -9.74 18.41 -14.10
N VAL A 13 -8.99 17.33 -13.86
CA VAL A 13 -7.72 17.38 -13.10
C VAL A 13 -6.71 18.32 -13.78
N ASN A 14 -6.62 18.29 -15.11
CA ASN A 14 -5.71 19.12 -15.88
C ASN A 14 -6.13 20.59 -15.94
N ASN A 15 -7.42 20.89 -15.79
CA ASN A 15 -7.94 22.26 -15.72
C ASN A 15 -7.68 22.93 -14.36
N LEU A 16 -7.19 22.20 -13.35
CA LEU A 16 -6.84 22.79 -12.06
C LEU A 16 -5.65 23.76 -12.19
N PRO A 17 -5.68 24.93 -11.54
CA PRO A 17 -4.55 25.86 -11.49
C PRO A 17 -3.26 25.22 -10.95
N SER A 18 -2.10 25.78 -11.31
CA SER A 18 -0.77 25.23 -10.93
C SER A 18 -0.51 25.16 -9.42
N VAL A 19 -1.21 25.97 -8.60
CA VAL A 19 -1.15 25.85 -7.13
C VAL A 19 -1.58 24.46 -6.63
N PHE A 20 -2.33 23.71 -7.45
CA PHE A 20 -2.76 22.34 -7.17
C PHE A 20 -1.87 21.27 -7.81
N ASP A 21 -0.69 21.61 -8.35
CA ASP A 21 0.19 20.63 -8.97
C ASP A 21 0.62 19.53 -7.98
N GLU A 22 0.71 19.82 -6.68
CA GLU A 22 0.89 18.77 -5.66
C GLU A 22 -0.28 17.78 -5.66
N ILE A 23 -1.52 18.27 -5.68
CA ILE A 23 -2.72 17.41 -5.74
C ILE A 23 -2.72 16.57 -7.02
N LYS A 24 -2.35 17.16 -8.17
CA LYS A 24 -2.20 16.42 -9.42
C LYS A 24 -1.17 15.29 -9.31
N ASN A 25 -0.04 15.53 -8.63
CA ASN A 25 0.95 14.49 -8.34
C ASN A 25 0.39 13.35 -7.48
N GLN A 26 -0.36 13.69 -6.43
CA GLN A 26 -0.93 12.70 -5.52
C GLN A 26 -2.00 11.84 -6.20
N VAL A 27 -2.82 12.44 -7.07
CA VAL A 27 -3.77 11.70 -7.92
C VAL A 27 -3.03 10.73 -8.84
N ALA A 28 -1.94 11.18 -9.47
CA ALA A 28 -1.16 10.34 -10.37
C ALA A 28 -0.49 9.16 -9.64
N LEU A 29 0.05 9.39 -8.43
CA LEU A 29 0.64 8.35 -7.58
C LEU A 29 -0.41 7.35 -7.06
N SER A 30 -1.61 7.82 -6.71
CA SER A 30 -2.71 6.96 -6.26
C SER A 30 -3.21 6.05 -7.38
N LEU A 31 -3.35 6.59 -8.60
CA LEU A 31 -3.69 5.80 -9.80
C LEU A 31 -2.62 4.75 -10.10
N ARG A 32 -1.33 5.07 -9.88
CA ARG A 32 -0.23 4.11 -10.00
C ARG A 32 -0.32 3.00 -8.97
N ALA A 33 -0.54 3.32 -7.70
CA ALA A 33 -0.69 2.33 -6.64
C ALA A 33 -1.88 1.39 -6.92
N MET A 34 -3.03 1.95 -7.30
CA MET A 34 -4.22 1.17 -7.64
C MET A 34 -3.99 0.24 -8.85
N SER A 35 -3.22 0.68 -9.85
CA SER A 35 -2.81 -0.17 -10.97
C SER A 35 -2.04 -1.42 -10.50
N VAL A 36 -1.09 -1.23 -9.58
CA VAL A 36 -0.27 -2.32 -9.03
C VAL A 36 -1.15 -3.30 -8.24
N GLU A 37 -2.01 -2.80 -7.36
CA GLU A 37 -2.91 -3.64 -6.57
C GLU A 37 -3.89 -4.44 -7.41
N ILE A 38 -4.44 -3.86 -8.48
CA ILE A 38 -5.34 -4.58 -9.39
C ILE A 38 -4.62 -5.71 -10.13
N TRP A 39 -3.37 -5.49 -10.52
CA TRP A 39 -2.57 -6.55 -11.13
C TRP A 39 -2.31 -7.66 -10.12
N ASN A 40 -1.87 -7.31 -8.91
CA ASN A 40 -1.52 -8.27 -7.87
C ASN A 40 -2.73 -9.11 -7.42
N SER A 41 -3.88 -8.46 -7.20
CA SER A 41 -5.06 -9.10 -6.63
C SER A 41 -5.92 -9.82 -7.66
N PHE A 42 -5.99 -9.30 -8.89
CA PHE A 42 -6.95 -9.78 -9.89
C PHE A 42 -6.30 -10.24 -11.19
N SER A 43 -4.98 -10.15 -11.34
CA SER A 43 -4.25 -10.46 -12.58
C SER A 43 -4.83 -9.76 -13.82
N ASN A 44 -5.43 -8.58 -13.64
CA ASN A 44 -6.10 -7.85 -14.71
C ASN A 44 -5.18 -6.78 -15.31
N ILE A 45 -4.30 -7.20 -16.22
CA ILE A 45 -3.27 -6.34 -16.81
C ILE A 45 -3.83 -5.16 -17.60
N ASP A 46 -4.99 -5.32 -18.24
CA ASP A 46 -5.60 -4.28 -19.06
C ASP A 46 -6.08 -3.10 -18.21
N VAL A 47 -6.71 -3.40 -17.07
CA VAL A 47 -7.16 -2.38 -16.13
C VAL A 47 -5.98 -1.64 -15.49
N SER A 48 -4.93 -2.37 -15.11
CA SER A 48 -3.69 -1.78 -14.60
C SER A 48 -3.07 -0.80 -15.61
N ILE A 49 -2.96 -1.20 -16.88
CA ILE A 49 -2.43 -0.33 -17.95
C ILE A 49 -3.30 0.91 -18.14
N ASP A 50 -4.63 0.78 -18.13
CA ASP A 50 -5.54 1.93 -18.30
C ASP A 50 -5.34 2.98 -17.18
N LEU A 51 -5.19 2.54 -15.94
CA LEU A 51 -4.93 3.41 -14.80
C LEU A 51 -3.58 4.14 -14.91
N ILE A 52 -2.53 3.45 -15.34
CA ILE A 52 -1.23 4.09 -15.57
C ILE A 52 -1.27 5.06 -16.74
N ASN A 53 -2.03 4.77 -17.80
CA ASN A 53 -2.21 5.71 -18.90
C ASN A 53 -2.95 6.97 -18.45
N LYS A 54 -3.97 6.83 -17.60
CA LYS A 54 -4.68 7.96 -17.00
C LYS A 54 -3.73 8.82 -16.16
N ALA A 55 -2.93 8.20 -15.29
CA ALA A 55 -1.94 8.91 -14.48
C ALA A 55 -0.91 9.67 -15.34
N ASN A 56 -0.40 9.04 -16.40
CA ASN A 56 0.56 9.66 -17.33
C ASN A 56 -0.01 10.85 -18.13
N ASN A 57 -1.34 10.94 -18.27
CA ASN A 57 -1.99 12.04 -18.99
C ASN A 57 -2.25 13.27 -18.10
N ILE A 58 -1.88 13.22 -16.82
CA ILE A 58 -1.98 14.36 -15.90
C ILE A 58 -0.82 15.32 -16.18
N THR A 59 -1.11 16.61 -16.30
CA THR A 59 -0.12 17.68 -16.52
C THR A 59 0.35 18.29 -15.19
N GLY A 60 1.45 19.04 -15.19
CA GLY A 60 1.98 19.68 -13.97
C GLY A 60 2.68 18.72 -12.99
N LEU A 61 2.96 17.48 -13.40
CA LEU A 61 3.64 16.50 -12.54
C LEU A 61 5.11 16.85 -12.29
N LYS A 62 5.60 16.50 -11.10
CA LYS A 62 7.04 16.48 -10.78
C LYS A 62 7.78 15.57 -11.76
N SER A 63 9.03 15.89 -12.07
CA SER A 63 9.88 15.10 -12.98
C SER A 63 9.92 13.63 -12.57
N GLU A 64 10.20 13.40 -11.30
CA GLU A 64 10.28 12.07 -10.72
C GLU A 64 8.97 11.27 -10.84
N THR A 65 7.82 11.90 -10.52
CA THR A 65 6.52 11.25 -10.66
C THR A 65 6.24 10.84 -12.11
N ARG A 66 6.61 11.68 -13.07
CA ARG A 66 6.49 11.37 -14.50
C ARG A 66 7.39 10.22 -14.91
N ASP A 67 8.64 10.22 -14.48
CA ASP A 67 9.60 9.17 -14.82
C ASP A 67 9.15 7.81 -14.27
N ASN A 68 8.65 7.80 -13.03
CA ASN A 68 8.12 6.60 -12.37
C ASN A 68 6.85 6.05 -13.06
N LEU A 69 6.00 6.93 -13.60
CA LEU A 69 4.81 6.53 -14.36
C LEU A 69 5.15 6.01 -15.75
N GLN A 70 6.17 6.57 -16.40
CA GLN A 70 6.65 6.10 -17.70
C GLN A 70 7.31 4.72 -17.58
N ASP A 71 8.12 4.52 -16.54
CA ASP A 71 8.74 3.23 -16.24
C ASP A 71 7.67 2.16 -15.93
N ALA A 72 6.71 2.47 -15.06
CA ALA A 72 5.59 1.57 -14.77
C ALA A 72 4.78 1.20 -16.03
N LYS A 73 4.53 2.16 -16.92
CA LYS A 73 3.86 1.92 -18.20
C LYS A 73 4.64 0.98 -19.09
N LYS A 74 5.94 1.20 -19.23
CA LYS A 74 6.83 0.36 -20.04
C LYS A 74 6.80 -1.08 -19.52
N GLN A 75 6.99 -1.25 -18.23
CA GLN A 75 7.03 -2.56 -17.58
C GLN A 75 5.70 -3.34 -17.73
N LEU A 76 4.55 -2.70 -17.51
CA LEU A 76 3.25 -3.34 -17.70
C LEU A 76 3.00 -3.71 -19.17
N THR A 77 3.46 -2.88 -20.11
CA THR A 77 3.32 -3.16 -21.55
C THR A 77 4.19 -4.36 -21.96
N GLU A 78 5.42 -4.44 -21.46
CA GLU A 78 6.30 -5.60 -21.67
C GLU A 78 5.71 -6.86 -21.06
N LEU A 79 5.13 -6.78 -19.86
CA LEU A 79 4.46 -7.89 -19.19
C LEU A 79 3.25 -8.38 -19.98
N LYS A 80 2.39 -7.46 -20.44
CA LYS A 80 1.24 -7.80 -21.30
C LYS A 80 1.69 -8.54 -22.56
N THR A 81 2.73 -8.06 -23.22
CA THR A 81 3.28 -8.70 -24.42
C THR A 81 3.73 -10.14 -24.15
N LYS A 82 4.37 -10.39 -22.99
CA LYS A 82 4.81 -11.74 -22.59
C LYS A 82 3.62 -12.65 -22.27
N ILE A 83 2.59 -12.13 -21.61
CA ILE A 83 1.34 -12.86 -21.33
C ILE A 83 0.65 -13.25 -22.65
N ASP A 84 0.52 -12.31 -23.58
CA ASP A 84 -0.10 -12.55 -24.89
C ASP A 84 0.69 -13.60 -25.69
N LEU A 85 2.02 -13.51 -25.69
CA LEU A 85 2.87 -14.49 -26.37
C LEU A 85 2.74 -15.89 -25.75
N ALA A 86 2.69 -15.98 -24.42
CA ALA A 86 2.51 -17.26 -23.72
C ALA A 86 1.14 -17.88 -24.03
N ASN A 87 0.09 -17.07 -24.10
CA ASN A 87 -1.26 -17.51 -24.47
C ASN A 87 -1.30 -18.03 -25.92
N LEU A 88 -0.61 -17.36 -26.86
CA LEU A 88 -0.50 -17.80 -28.26
C LEU A 88 0.22 -19.15 -28.39
N VAL A 89 1.29 -19.37 -27.62
CA VAL A 89 2.02 -20.65 -27.59
C VAL A 89 1.12 -21.79 -27.06
N ARG A 90 0.34 -21.53 -26.00
CA ARG A 90 -0.61 -22.50 -25.43
C ARG A 90 -1.73 -22.88 -26.41
N GLN A 91 -2.23 -21.93 -27.19
CA GLN A 91 -3.27 -22.19 -28.20
C GLN A 91 -2.74 -23.03 -29.37
N ARG A 92 -1.46 -22.89 -29.74
CA ARG A 92 -0.83 -23.74 -30.78
C ARG A 92 -0.56 -25.17 -30.30
N ALA A 93 -0.23 -25.35 -29.02
CA ALA A 93 0.03 -26.67 -28.44
C ALA A 93 -1.23 -27.55 -28.26
N SER A 94 -2.43 -26.96 -28.36
CA SER A 94 -3.72 -27.64 -28.16
C SER A 94 -4.45 -28.01 -29.47
N THR A 95 -3.81 -27.84 -30.64
CA THR A 95 -4.39 -28.28 -31.92
C THR A 95 -4.12 -29.78 -32.15
N PRO A 96 -5.15 -30.64 -32.29
CA PRO A 96 -4.91 -32.06 -32.58
C PRO A 96 -4.37 -32.18 -34.01
N THR A 97 -3.14 -32.67 -34.14
CA THR A 97 -2.60 -33.04 -35.44
C THR A 97 -3.31 -34.31 -35.89
N GLN A 98 -4.18 -34.20 -36.90
CA GLN A 98 -4.75 -35.37 -37.60
C GLN A 98 -3.60 -36.19 -38.21
N THR A 99 -3.38 -37.40 -37.69
CA THR A 99 -2.43 -38.35 -38.25
C THR A 99 -3.14 -39.25 -39.26
N ARG A 100 -2.60 -39.31 -40.48
CA ARG A 100 -2.95 -40.30 -41.51
C ARG A 100 -2.59 -41.72 -41.03
N PRO A 101 -3.34 -42.76 -41.43
CA PRO A 101 -3.17 -44.10 -40.89
C PRO A 101 -1.98 -44.81 -41.53
N VAL A 102 -1.09 -45.36 -40.70
CA VAL A 102 -0.15 -46.41 -41.09
C VAL A 102 -0.31 -47.57 -40.10
N SER A 103 -0.36 -48.76 -40.66
CA SER A 103 -0.89 -50.00 -40.07
C SER A 103 0.16 -50.88 -39.34
N ARG A 104 -0.22 -51.30 -38.10
CA ARG A 104 -0.05 -52.64 -37.46
C ARG A 104 1.36 -53.05 -36.93
N PRO A 105 1.53 -53.97 -35.92
CA PRO A 105 0.60 -54.64 -34.98
C PRO A 105 0.84 -54.37 -33.47
N ALA A 106 -0.11 -54.86 -32.67
CA ALA A 106 -0.28 -54.68 -31.23
C ALA A 106 0.60 -55.56 -30.33
N THR A 107 0.96 -55.02 -29.16
CA THR A 107 1.05 -55.78 -27.90
C THR A 107 0.43 -54.96 -26.76
N THR A 108 -0.57 -55.56 -26.12
CA THR A 108 -1.35 -55.08 -24.99
C THR A 108 -0.54 -55.04 -23.68
N THR A 109 -0.65 -53.99 -22.86
CA THR A 109 -1.40 -54.04 -21.58
C THR A 109 -1.48 -52.70 -20.82
N LYS A 110 -2.70 -52.47 -20.31
CA LYS A 110 -3.11 -51.71 -19.11
C LYS A 110 -3.10 -50.18 -19.14
N SER A 111 -4.32 -49.69 -19.42
CA SER A 111 -4.96 -48.48 -18.90
C SER A 111 -4.61 -48.16 -17.43
N LYS A 112 -4.32 -46.87 -17.20
CA LYS A 112 -5.00 -46.10 -16.18
C LYS A 112 -5.12 -44.65 -16.66
N ASP A 113 -6.34 -44.27 -17.01
CA ASP A 113 -6.74 -42.87 -17.07
C ASP A 113 -6.71 -42.34 -15.64
N ASP A 114 -5.97 -41.27 -15.41
CA ASP A 114 -6.27 -40.32 -14.35
C ASP A 114 -6.21 -38.92 -14.97
N ASN A 115 -7.40 -38.40 -15.23
CA ASN A 115 -7.67 -37.02 -15.54
C ASN A 115 -7.30 -36.22 -14.28
N SER A 116 -6.14 -35.57 -14.28
CA SER A 116 -5.83 -34.53 -13.29
C SER A 116 -5.51 -33.25 -14.01
N GLY A 117 -6.48 -32.33 -13.96
CA GLY A 117 -6.24 -30.93 -14.21
C GLY A 117 -5.19 -30.37 -13.25
N CYS A 118 -4.74 -29.16 -13.59
CA CYS A 118 -3.91 -28.30 -12.78
C CYS A 118 -2.52 -28.84 -12.47
N LEU A 119 -1.57 -28.59 -13.37
CA LEU A 119 -0.15 -28.36 -13.08
C LEU A 119 0.48 -27.85 -14.38
N TRP A 120 1.52 -27.02 -14.29
CA TRP A 120 2.22 -26.29 -15.38
C TRP A 120 1.71 -24.86 -15.67
N LEU A 121 1.64 -24.04 -14.63
CA LEU A 121 2.10 -22.65 -14.75
C LEU A 121 3.61 -22.63 -14.44
N VAL A 122 4.38 -23.11 -15.42
CA VAL A 122 5.85 -22.91 -15.47
C VAL A 122 6.10 -21.41 -15.49
N GLY A 123 7.01 -20.99 -14.60
CA GLY A 123 7.33 -19.61 -14.32
C GLY A 123 7.63 -18.76 -15.56
N ILE A 124 6.87 -17.69 -15.69
CA ILE A 124 7.31 -16.50 -16.39
C ILE A 124 7.85 -15.58 -15.30
N ALA A 125 9.11 -15.82 -14.93
CA ALA A 125 9.89 -14.88 -14.14
C ALA A 125 10.11 -13.62 -14.97
N VAL A 126 9.32 -12.58 -14.72
CA VAL A 126 9.53 -11.26 -15.30
C VAL A 126 9.69 -10.29 -14.15
N VAL A 127 10.96 -9.95 -13.94
CA VAL A 127 11.47 -8.87 -13.12
C VAL A 127 10.70 -7.60 -13.43
N ILE A 128 10.02 -7.08 -12.42
CA ILE A 128 9.56 -5.70 -12.37
C ILE A 128 9.82 -5.20 -10.94
N GLY A 129 10.89 -4.42 -10.79
CA GLY A 129 11.12 -3.62 -9.59
C GLY A 129 10.22 -2.41 -9.63
N LEU A 130 9.15 -2.39 -8.84
CA LEU A 130 8.16 -1.31 -8.83
C LEU A 130 8.11 -0.46 -7.56
N ILE A 131 9.21 -0.36 -6.81
CA ILE A 131 9.29 0.67 -5.76
C ILE A 131 10.68 1.31 -5.76
N VAL A 132 10.78 2.42 -6.49
CA VAL A 132 11.60 3.56 -6.06
C VAL A 132 10.69 4.78 -6.06
N TRP A 133 10.40 5.24 -4.84
CA TRP A 133 10.11 6.60 -4.41
C TRP A 133 8.85 7.29 -4.98
N ALA A 134 7.99 7.74 -4.07
CA ALA A 134 6.78 8.48 -4.35
C ALA A 134 6.49 9.34 -3.12
N ASN A 135 7.24 10.43 -2.98
CA ASN A 135 7.09 11.34 -1.85
C ASN A 135 5.63 11.77 -1.64
N SER A 136 5.32 11.87 -0.35
CA SER A 136 4.03 11.69 0.28
C SER A 136 3.12 12.94 0.16
N ASN A 137 1.81 12.66 0.13
CA ASN A 137 0.70 13.44 0.73
C ASN A 137 -0.20 14.28 -0.16
N LYS A 138 -1.32 13.66 -0.52
CA LYS A 138 -2.61 13.92 0.14
C LYS A 138 -3.58 12.79 -0.22
N SER A 139 -3.82 11.88 0.72
CA SER A 139 -5.10 11.17 0.75
C SER A 139 -6.08 12.06 1.48
N SER A 140 -7.04 12.56 0.71
CA SER A 140 -8.35 12.91 1.23
C SER A 140 -8.95 11.67 1.89
N SER A 141 -9.36 11.86 3.13
CA SER A 141 -10.26 10.99 3.89
C SER A 141 -11.48 10.60 3.05
N ASN A 142 -11.87 9.32 3.13
CA ASN A 142 -13.26 8.93 3.11
C ASN A 142 -13.39 7.76 4.10
N ASP A 143 -14.15 7.96 5.16
CA ASP A 143 -15.22 7.00 5.45
C ASP A 143 -16.38 7.68 6.18
N TYR A 144 -17.57 7.42 5.65
CA TYR A 144 -18.86 7.68 6.28
C TYR A 144 -18.99 6.83 7.55
N PRO A 145 -19.78 7.32 8.52
CA PRO A 145 -20.86 6.45 9.00
C PRO A 145 -22.22 7.15 9.05
N THR A 146 -23.22 6.35 8.68
CA THR A 146 -24.66 6.54 8.80
C THR A 146 -25.10 6.98 10.20
N ALA A 147 -25.86 8.08 10.27
CA ALA A 147 -26.78 8.36 11.36
C ALA A 147 -28.12 8.85 10.78
N THR A 148 -29.19 8.16 11.18
CA THR A 148 -30.56 8.36 10.74
C THR A 148 -31.19 9.52 11.52
N GLU A 149 -31.49 10.64 10.84
CA GLU A 149 -32.47 11.60 11.37
C GLU A 149 -33.45 12.02 10.27
N SER A 150 -34.71 11.93 10.63
CA SER A 150 -35.89 12.16 9.80
C SER A 150 -36.17 13.66 9.76
N TYR A 151 -36.09 14.25 8.57
CA TYR A 151 -36.50 15.64 8.35
C TYR A 151 -37.73 15.68 7.46
N THR A 152 -38.82 16.15 8.06
CA THR A 152 -40.12 16.42 7.45
C THR A 152 -40.00 17.58 6.46
N ALA A 153 -40.51 17.40 5.25
CA ALA A 153 -40.54 18.41 4.19
C ALA A 153 -41.45 19.60 4.54
N PRO A 154 -41.06 20.85 4.20
CA PRO A 154 -42.01 21.94 4.03
C PRO A 154 -42.36 22.15 2.54
N ALA A 155 -43.62 22.55 2.35
CA ALA A 155 -44.33 22.65 1.09
C ALA A 155 -43.79 23.71 0.11
N THR A 156 -43.98 23.40 -1.17
CA THR A 156 -43.95 24.32 -2.30
C THR A 156 -44.98 25.43 -2.17
N THR A 157 -44.52 26.68 -2.20
CA THR A 157 -45.32 27.82 -2.65
C THR A 157 -44.50 28.62 -3.64
N SER A 158 -45.03 28.62 -4.86
CA SER A 158 -44.66 29.47 -5.98
C SER A 158 -44.99 30.93 -5.68
N ASP A 159 -44.02 31.82 -5.88
CA ASP A 159 -44.30 33.18 -6.35
C ASP A 159 -43.14 33.72 -7.18
N ASN A 160 -43.47 34.10 -8.42
CA ASN A 160 -42.58 34.77 -9.36
C ASN A 160 -42.60 36.27 -9.07
N SER A 161 -41.42 36.87 -8.90
CA SER A 161 -41.25 38.32 -9.04
C SER A 161 -39.80 38.65 -9.39
N TYR A 162 -39.57 38.97 -10.67
CA TYR A 162 -38.32 39.54 -11.15
C TYR A 162 -38.13 40.95 -10.61
N SER A 163 -36.94 41.24 -10.08
CA SER A 163 -36.36 42.58 -10.05
C SER A 163 -34.84 42.47 -10.04
N ASN A 164 -34.23 42.88 -11.15
CA ASN A 164 -32.82 43.24 -11.24
C ASN A 164 -32.65 44.60 -10.57
N ASP A 165 -31.80 44.70 -9.54
CA ASP A 165 -30.76 45.73 -9.50
C ASP A 165 -29.71 45.49 -8.40
N ASN A 166 -28.48 45.82 -8.75
CA ASN A 166 -27.39 46.34 -7.94
C ASN A 166 -26.64 45.49 -6.88
N SER A 167 -25.41 45.13 -7.28
CA SER A 167 -24.16 45.32 -6.52
C SER A 167 -24.04 44.62 -5.17
N THR A 168 -23.81 43.31 -5.20
CA THR A 168 -23.27 42.56 -4.06
C THR A 168 -21.79 42.89 -3.88
N PRO A 169 -21.33 43.34 -2.70
CA PRO A 169 -19.90 43.41 -2.42
C PRO A 169 -19.35 41.98 -2.35
N SER A 170 -18.42 41.66 -3.26
CA SER A 170 -17.61 40.45 -3.17
C SER A 170 -16.84 40.46 -1.86
N THR A 171 -17.38 39.80 -0.85
CA THR A 171 -16.62 39.33 0.30
C THR A 171 -15.80 38.15 -0.17
N THR A 172 -14.62 38.46 -0.70
CA THR A 172 -13.53 37.50 -0.86
C THR A 172 -13.21 36.98 0.53
N ASN A 173 -13.73 35.80 0.88
CA ASN A 173 -13.23 35.04 2.01
C ASN A 173 -11.78 34.69 1.69
N GLU A 174 -10.86 35.51 2.19
CA GLU A 174 -9.43 35.31 2.04
C GLU A 174 -9.08 34.04 2.83
N TYR A 175 -8.96 32.92 2.11
CA TYR A 175 -8.50 31.66 2.69
C TYR A 175 -7.08 31.87 3.21
N THR A 176 -6.94 31.96 4.53
CA THR A 176 -5.63 31.88 5.18
C THR A 176 -5.29 30.40 5.30
N PRO A 177 -4.23 29.91 4.63
CA PRO A 177 -3.80 28.53 4.80
C PRO A 177 -3.55 28.25 6.29
N PRO A 178 -3.92 27.06 6.80
CA PRO A 178 -3.57 26.67 8.16
C PRO A 178 -2.08 26.88 8.39
N ALA A 179 -1.72 27.49 9.51
CA ALA A 179 -0.33 27.64 9.90
C ALA A 179 0.32 26.25 9.93
N GLU A 180 1.43 26.12 9.20
CA GLU A 180 2.17 24.88 9.10
C GLU A 180 2.74 24.51 10.48
N SER A 181 2.61 23.23 10.86
CA SER A 181 3.12 22.75 12.16
C SER A 181 4.63 22.97 12.27
N GLN A 182 5.08 23.41 13.44
CA GLN A 182 6.51 23.53 13.75
C GLN A 182 7.25 22.19 13.70
N TYR A 183 6.52 21.07 13.74
CA TYR A 183 7.08 19.71 13.69
C TYR A 183 7.08 19.12 12.28
N LYS A 184 6.72 19.89 11.25
CA LYS A 184 6.82 19.44 9.87
C LYS A 184 8.25 19.01 9.52
N GLY A 185 8.38 17.80 9.00
CA GLY A 185 9.65 17.16 8.65
C GLY A 185 10.45 16.68 9.86
N ASN A 186 9.95 16.80 11.09
CA ASN A 186 10.64 16.34 12.27
C ASN A 186 10.66 14.80 12.31
N GLN A 187 11.81 14.22 12.68
CA GLN A 187 12.02 12.77 12.73
C GLN A 187 12.84 12.41 13.98
N LEU A 188 12.59 11.23 14.53
CA LEU A 188 13.49 10.62 15.51
C LEU A 188 14.62 9.87 14.80
N LYS A 189 15.68 9.55 15.54
CA LYS A 189 16.76 8.68 15.04
C LYS A 189 16.26 7.23 14.98
N ASP A 190 16.79 6.48 14.02
CA ASP A 190 16.59 5.03 13.95
C ASP A 190 16.96 4.36 15.29
N GLY A 191 16.10 3.45 15.74
CA GLY A 191 16.25 2.75 17.02
C GLY A 191 15.83 3.55 18.25
N ALA A 192 15.21 4.73 18.09
CA ALA A 192 14.54 5.40 19.21
C ALA A 192 13.29 4.61 19.63
N SER A 193 12.98 4.56 20.93
CA SER A 193 11.80 3.86 21.46
C SER A 193 10.74 4.84 22.01
N PRO A 194 10.04 5.60 21.14
CA PRO A 194 9.18 6.71 21.56
C PRO A 194 7.93 6.29 22.34
N LEU A 195 7.48 5.04 22.20
CA LEU A 195 6.29 4.51 22.89
C LEU A 195 6.64 3.79 24.20
N THR A 196 7.83 4.05 24.76
CA THR A 196 8.25 3.54 26.08
C THR A 196 7.25 3.92 27.18
N GLY A 197 6.63 5.11 27.10
CA GLY A 197 5.58 5.51 28.03
C GLY A 197 4.31 4.65 27.94
N CYS A 198 4.04 4.06 26.77
CA CYS A 198 2.89 3.20 26.56
C CYS A 198 3.16 1.73 26.93
N PHE A 199 4.26 1.17 26.41
CA PHE A 199 4.55 -0.26 26.47
C PHE A 199 5.61 -0.64 27.51
N GLY A 200 6.19 0.35 28.19
CA GLY A 200 7.30 0.15 29.13
C GLY A 200 8.66 0.08 28.44
N LYS A 201 9.69 -0.13 29.25
CA LYS A 201 11.07 -0.26 28.76
C LYS A 201 11.22 -1.53 27.92
N GLY A 202 12.00 -1.42 26.84
CA GLY A 202 12.30 -2.54 25.96
C GLY A 202 12.99 -3.70 26.69
N ILE A 203 12.64 -4.93 26.30
CA ILE A 203 13.35 -6.14 26.73
C ILE A 203 14.38 -6.53 25.69
N TYR A 204 15.62 -6.70 26.14
CA TYR A 204 16.77 -7.08 25.32
C TYR A 204 17.38 -8.34 25.92
N SER A 205 17.13 -9.49 25.29
CA SER A 205 17.56 -10.81 25.78
C SER A 205 17.73 -11.77 24.61
N GLY A 206 18.57 -12.78 24.77
CA GLY A 206 18.83 -13.71 23.68
C GLY A 206 19.73 -13.16 22.58
N ASN A 207 19.84 -13.90 21.48
CA ASN A 207 20.79 -13.63 20.39
C ASN A 207 20.13 -13.37 19.04
N ALA A 208 18.82 -13.61 18.89
CA ALA A 208 18.15 -13.46 17.61
C ALA A 208 18.06 -11.98 17.20
N THR A 209 17.96 -11.75 15.89
CA THR A 209 17.89 -10.40 15.31
C THR A 209 16.74 -10.25 14.32
N LEU A 210 16.18 -9.05 14.24
CA LEU A 210 15.19 -8.63 13.25
C LEU A 210 15.67 -7.36 12.56
N THR A 211 15.97 -7.43 11.28
CA THR A 211 16.29 -6.26 10.46
C THR A 211 15.02 -5.73 9.79
N ILE A 212 14.73 -4.45 10.00
CA ILE A 212 13.61 -3.76 9.39
C ILE A 212 14.17 -2.86 8.30
N LYS A 213 13.66 -3.02 7.08
CA LYS A 213 13.96 -2.14 5.95
C LYS A 213 12.74 -1.30 5.61
N ASN A 214 12.81 0.00 5.86
CA ASN A 214 11.75 0.93 5.55
C ASN A 214 12.07 1.67 4.23
N GLY A 215 11.70 1.08 3.10
CA GLY A 215 11.79 1.70 1.77
C GLY A 215 10.56 2.53 1.38
N GLY A 216 9.64 2.77 2.32
CA GLY A 216 8.46 3.61 2.11
C GLY A 216 8.75 5.11 2.25
N ASN A 217 7.71 5.93 2.08
CA ASN A 217 7.82 7.40 2.18
C ASN A 217 7.33 7.95 3.54
N SER A 218 7.03 7.07 4.49
CA SER A 218 6.66 7.41 5.86
C SER A 218 7.65 6.80 6.83
N ASP A 219 7.88 7.50 7.95
CA ASP A 219 8.56 6.90 9.09
C ASP A 219 7.67 5.82 9.70
N ALA A 220 8.26 4.95 10.50
CA ALA A 220 7.56 3.85 11.12
C ALA A 220 8.02 3.62 12.56
N ILE A 221 7.09 3.24 13.43
CA ILE A 221 7.39 2.65 14.73
C ILE A 221 7.02 1.17 14.66
N ILE A 222 8.00 0.31 14.88
CA ILE A 222 7.84 -1.14 14.84
C ILE A 222 7.65 -1.65 16.26
N CYS A 223 6.52 -2.28 16.51
CA CYS A 223 6.23 -2.95 17.78
C CYS A 223 6.40 -4.45 17.64
N LEU A 224 7.32 -5.02 18.41
CA LEU A 224 7.49 -6.46 18.56
C LEU A 224 6.58 -6.94 19.70
N TYR A 225 5.51 -7.63 19.34
CA TYR A 225 4.50 -8.15 20.26
C TYR A 225 4.81 -9.61 20.62
N SER A 226 5.08 -9.88 21.90
CA SER A 226 5.28 -11.22 22.43
C SER A 226 3.92 -11.88 22.64
N ILE A 227 3.68 -13.03 22.00
CA ILE A 227 2.43 -13.78 22.18
C ILE A 227 2.38 -14.39 23.59
N SER A 228 3.51 -14.86 24.12
CA SER A 228 3.55 -15.48 25.45
C SER A 228 3.36 -14.48 26.59
N ASP A 229 3.88 -13.27 26.44
CA ASP A 229 3.71 -12.19 27.44
C ASP A 229 2.45 -11.36 27.20
N ASP A 230 1.72 -11.66 26.12
CA ASP A 230 0.53 -10.95 25.63
C ASP A 230 0.70 -9.42 25.57
N ARG A 231 1.89 -8.95 25.14
CA ARG A 231 2.19 -7.50 25.09
C ARG A 231 3.30 -7.15 24.12
N THR A 232 3.35 -5.87 23.75
CA THR A 232 4.52 -5.26 23.09
C THR A 232 5.71 -5.24 24.05
N ILE A 233 6.82 -5.83 23.64
CA ILE A 233 8.07 -5.88 24.44
C ILE A 233 9.15 -4.95 23.92
N ARG A 234 9.02 -4.46 22.68
CA ARG A 234 9.90 -3.49 22.06
C ARG A 234 9.12 -2.60 21.10
N ASN A 235 9.47 -1.32 21.07
CA ASN A 235 8.99 -0.37 20.08
C ASN A 235 10.21 0.38 19.55
N GLU A 236 10.43 0.41 18.24
CA GLU A 236 11.60 1.07 17.67
C GLU A 236 11.22 1.89 16.44
N TYR A 237 11.70 3.12 16.38
CA TYR A 237 11.52 4.05 15.29
C TYR A 237 12.46 3.70 14.13
N VAL A 238 11.94 3.76 12.91
CA VAL A 238 12.68 3.55 11.66
C VAL A 238 12.27 4.63 10.67
N GLN A 239 13.20 5.52 10.34
CA GLN A 239 13.03 6.57 9.35
C GLN A 239 12.68 5.98 7.98
N LYS A 240 11.91 6.74 7.19
CA LYS A 240 11.69 6.47 5.78
C LYS A 240 13.01 6.39 5.02
N ASN A 241 13.07 5.48 4.06
CA ASN A 241 14.26 5.15 3.28
C ASN A 241 15.48 4.72 4.14
N SER A 242 15.26 4.25 5.36
CA SER A 242 16.30 3.75 6.26
C SER A 242 16.10 2.28 6.64
N SER A 243 17.01 1.74 7.43
CA SER A 243 16.93 0.41 7.98
C SER A 243 17.47 0.38 9.41
N PHE A 244 16.89 -0.47 10.24
CA PHE A 244 17.33 -0.66 11.63
C PHE A 244 17.28 -2.14 11.99
N THR A 245 18.23 -2.59 12.82
CA THR A 245 18.27 -3.98 13.30
C THR A 245 17.99 -4.02 14.79
N MET A 246 16.90 -4.68 15.17
CA MET A 246 16.61 -5.08 16.53
C MET A 246 17.45 -6.30 16.89
N SER A 247 18.45 -6.13 17.75
CA SER A 247 19.27 -7.22 18.29
C SER A 247 18.78 -7.66 19.66
N ASN A 248 19.17 -8.86 20.11
CA ASN A 248 18.82 -9.41 21.41
C ASN A 248 17.30 -9.63 21.56
N ILE A 249 16.79 -10.49 20.68
CA ILE A 249 15.43 -11.03 20.76
C ILE A 249 15.52 -12.46 21.29
N ALA A 250 14.72 -12.76 22.32
CA ALA A 250 14.69 -14.09 22.92
C ALA A 250 13.86 -15.04 22.06
N GLN A 251 14.09 -16.34 22.24
CA GLN A 251 13.29 -17.37 21.62
C GLN A 251 11.79 -17.19 21.93
N GLY A 252 10.94 -17.31 20.92
CA GLY A 252 9.50 -17.20 21.11
C GLY A 252 8.70 -16.91 19.84
N GLU A 253 7.38 -16.86 20.00
CA GLU A 253 6.44 -16.47 18.95
C GLU A 253 6.05 -15.00 19.08
N TYR A 254 6.14 -14.27 17.96
CA TYR A 254 5.94 -12.84 17.92
C TYR A 254 5.02 -12.41 16.79
N LYS A 255 4.29 -11.33 17.02
CA LYS A 255 3.64 -10.53 15.98
C LYS A 255 4.38 -9.23 15.79
N ILE A 256 4.35 -8.72 14.57
CA ILE A 256 4.99 -7.45 14.21
C ILE A 256 3.89 -6.47 13.81
N ARG A 257 3.75 -5.41 14.59
CA ARG A 257 2.84 -4.28 14.29
C ARG A 257 3.64 -3.08 13.85
N VAL A 258 3.08 -2.31 12.94
CA VAL A 258 3.71 -1.11 12.39
C VAL A 258 2.78 0.06 12.53
N PHE A 259 3.31 1.15 13.09
CA PHE A 259 2.65 2.44 13.12
C PHE A 259 3.42 3.39 12.20
N TYR A 260 2.84 3.71 11.05
CA TYR A 260 3.41 4.63 10.08
C TYR A 260 2.93 6.06 10.33
N GLY A 261 3.78 7.03 9.96
CA GLY A 261 3.42 8.44 9.88
C GLY A 261 4.60 9.33 9.54
N ASN A 262 4.35 10.63 9.50
CA ASN A 262 5.36 11.67 9.29
C ASN A 262 5.18 12.78 10.35
N ASP A 263 6.14 13.71 10.37
CA ASP A 263 6.08 14.92 11.19
C ASP A 263 5.96 14.59 12.69
N TRP A 264 6.99 13.94 13.24
CA TRP A 264 6.98 13.50 14.63
C TRP A 264 6.82 14.68 15.58
N ASN A 265 5.73 14.70 16.35
CA ASN A 265 5.48 15.73 17.34
C ASN A 265 5.69 15.14 18.76
N PRO A 266 6.75 15.55 19.48
CA PRO A 266 7.04 15.09 20.83
C PRO A 266 6.06 15.60 21.90
N GLU A 267 5.19 16.55 21.56
CA GLU A 267 4.18 17.14 22.45
C GLU A 267 2.76 16.63 22.16
N LEU A 268 2.53 15.99 21.01
CA LEU A 268 1.24 15.42 20.64
C LEU A 268 0.96 14.17 21.48
N GLU A 269 -0.20 14.12 22.11
CA GLU A 269 -0.62 12.95 22.89
C GLU A 269 -0.96 11.77 21.97
N ASN A 270 -0.49 10.58 22.34
CA ASN A 270 -0.86 9.31 21.71
C ASN A 270 -1.98 8.61 22.50
N SER A 271 -2.53 7.55 21.92
CA SER A 271 -3.68 6.82 22.45
C SER A 271 -3.47 6.17 23.83
N CYS A 272 -2.23 6.11 24.30
CA CYS A 272 -1.90 5.61 25.64
C CYS A 272 -1.90 6.70 26.71
N GLY A 273 -2.23 7.96 26.34
CA GLY A 273 -2.18 9.12 27.22
C GLY A 273 -0.76 9.62 27.49
N THR A 274 0.19 9.31 26.61
CA THR A 274 1.58 9.76 26.71
C THR A 274 1.94 10.67 25.54
N LYS A 275 2.99 11.48 25.68
CA LYS A 275 3.42 12.38 24.61
C LYS A 275 4.27 11.66 23.56
N GLY A 276 4.22 12.17 22.33
CA GLY A 276 4.91 11.63 21.17
C GLY A 276 3.96 10.93 20.22
N ASN A 277 3.71 11.53 19.06
CA ASN A 277 2.86 10.97 18.01
C ASN A 277 3.21 11.55 16.62
N PHE A 278 2.78 10.89 15.56
CA PHE A 278 2.85 11.44 14.20
C PHE A 278 1.69 12.40 13.93
N GLU A 279 1.92 13.49 13.21
CA GLU A 279 0.87 14.45 12.85
C GLU A 279 0.20 14.13 11.51
N THR A 280 0.92 13.46 10.59
CA THR A 280 0.47 13.23 9.21
C THR A 280 0.67 11.78 8.78
N ASP A 281 -0.18 11.33 7.85
CA ASP A 281 -0.20 9.98 7.23
C ASP A 281 -0.22 8.81 8.18
N VAL A 282 -0.85 9.04 9.33
CA VAL A 282 -1.03 8.06 10.38
C VAL A 282 -1.80 6.86 9.82
N ASN A 283 -1.17 5.69 9.83
CA ASN A 283 -1.82 4.43 9.58
C ASN A 283 -1.15 3.30 10.36
N PHE A 284 -1.90 2.23 10.60
CA PHE A 284 -1.45 1.08 11.39
C PHE A 284 -1.65 -0.21 10.60
N SER A 285 -0.68 -1.12 10.71
CA SER A 285 -0.78 -2.47 10.16
C SER A 285 -0.19 -3.51 11.10
N GLU A 286 -0.57 -4.77 10.87
CA GLU A 286 0.03 -5.95 11.48
C GLU A 286 0.42 -6.92 10.36
N PHE A 287 1.60 -7.54 10.46
CA PHE A 287 1.93 -8.66 9.59
C PHE A 287 1.01 -9.85 9.91
N ASP A 288 0.41 -10.44 8.87
CA ASP A 288 -0.60 -11.49 9.05
C ASP A 288 0.00 -12.78 9.66
N GLY A 289 1.29 -13.00 9.40
CA GLY A 289 2.06 -14.12 9.93
C GLY A 289 2.51 -13.91 11.37
N THR A 290 2.50 -14.99 12.15
CA THR A 290 3.27 -15.08 13.39
C THR A 290 4.68 -15.53 13.06
N GLU A 291 5.68 -14.87 13.62
CA GLU A 291 7.09 -15.19 13.42
C GLU A 291 7.65 -15.89 14.66
N TYR A 292 8.28 -17.04 14.46
CA TYR A 292 8.99 -17.74 15.52
C TYR A 292 10.49 -17.44 15.44
N PHE A 293 11.03 -16.84 16.50
CA PHE A 293 12.45 -16.60 16.65
C PHE A 293 13.07 -17.77 17.40
N GLU A 294 14.00 -18.49 16.77
CA GLU A 294 14.83 -19.50 17.40
C GLU A 294 15.99 -18.82 18.13
N ASP A 295 16.33 -19.30 19.32
CA ASP A 295 17.55 -18.92 20.05
C ASP A 295 17.93 -20.04 21.02
N SER A 296 18.62 -21.05 20.48
CA SER A 296 19.01 -22.26 21.19
C SER A 296 20.47 -22.64 20.91
N ASP A 297 20.93 -23.73 21.53
CA ASP A 297 22.26 -24.30 21.24
C ASP A 297 22.46 -24.68 19.77
N ARG A 298 21.37 -24.78 18.98
CA ARG A 298 21.41 -25.08 17.54
C ARG A 298 21.61 -23.83 16.66
N GLY A 299 21.47 -22.63 17.23
CA GLY A 299 21.59 -21.36 16.54
C GLY A 299 20.47 -20.39 16.90
N PHE A 300 20.49 -19.23 16.23
CA PHE A 300 19.51 -18.18 16.44
C PHE A 300 19.01 -17.59 15.12
N THR A 301 17.77 -17.07 15.15
CA THR A 301 17.13 -16.45 13.98
C THR A 301 17.80 -15.12 13.62
N ASN A 302 18.05 -14.91 12.33
CA ASN A 302 18.39 -13.61 11.75
C ASN A 302 17.34 -13.26 10.70
N ALA A 303 16.29 -12.58 11.12
CA ALA A 303 15.14 -12.25 10.28
C ALA A 303 15.31 -10.90 9.58
N THR A 304 14.65 -10.73 8.44
CA THR A 304 14.52 -9.43 7.75
C THR A 304 13.09 -9.25 7.29
N ILE A 305 12.52 -8.08 7.57
CA ILE A 305 11.24 -7.63 7.02
C ILE A 305 11.44 -6.35 6.20
N THR A 306 10.57 -6.17 5.21
CA THR A 306 10.50 -4.96 4.39
C THR A 306 9.14 -4.31 4.60
N LEU A 307 9.12 -3.00 4.86
CA LEU A 307 7.89 -2.22 5.00
C LEU A 307 7.38 -1.68 3.65
N TYR A 308 7.71 -2.40 2.60
CA TYR A 308 7.40 -2.10 1.22
C TYR A 308 7.36 -3.41 0.43
N THR A 309 6.59 -3.41 -0.64
CA THR A 309 6.42 -4.59 -1.48
C THR A 309 7.74 -4.93 -2.19
N VAL A 310 8.16 -6.19 -2.05
CA VAL A 310 9.29 -6.76 -2.79
C VAL A 310 8.76 -7.81 -3.75
N ALA A 311 9.25 -7.81 -4.98
CA ALA A 311 8.86 -8.79 -5.99
C ALA A 311 9.14 -10.22 -5.48
N GLY A 312 8.13 -11.09 -5.50
CA GLY A 312 8.24 -12.44 -4.95
C GLY A 312 8.32 -12.52 -3.42
N GLY A 313 7.97 -11.43 -2.72
CA GLY A 313 7.87 -11.41 -1.27
C GLY A 313 6.84 -12.41 -0.76
N ASN A 314 7.09 -12.93 0.44
CA ASN A 314 6.26 -13.92 1.13
C ASN A 314 5.44 -13.32 2.29
N ALA A 315 5.62 -12.03 2.58
CA ALA A 315 4.96 -11.35 3.68
C ALA A 315 3.65 -10.70 3.22
N SER A 316 2.63 -10.79 4.07
CA SER A 316 1.35 -10.09 3.94
C SER A 316 1.05 -9.35 5.25
N SER A 317 0.26 -8.29 5.15
CA SER A 317 -0.14 -7.48 6.29
C SER A 317 -1.55 -6.94 6.12
N SER A 318 -2.27 -6.86 7.22
CA SER A 318 -3.59 -6.27 7.30
C SER A 318 -3.54 -4.91 7.97
N SER A 319 -4.42 -4.00 7.55
CA SER A 319 -4.64 -2.77 8.30
C SER A 319 -5.31 -3.11 9.63
N ILE A 320 -4.86 -2.46 10.70
CA ILE A 320 -5.48 -2.53 12.02
C ILE A 320 -5.86 -1.14 12.48
N ASP A 321 -6.79 -1.03 13.42
CA ASP A 321 -7.12 0.26 14.01
C ASP A 321 -6.15 0.64 15.14
N GLN A 322 -6.22 1.91 15.53
CA GLN A 322 -5.42 2.48 16.61
C GLN A 322 -5.60 1.73 17.95
N SER A 323 -6.82 1.32 18.27
CA SER A 323 -7.11 0.63 19.54
C SER A 323 -6.47 -0.77 19.59
N GLN A 324 -6.45 -1.47 18.46
CA GLN A 324 -5.76 -2.75 18.30
C GLN A 324 -4.25 -2.58 18.41
N PHE A 325 -3.69 -1.54 17.77
CA PHE A 325 -2.25 -1.27 17.83
C PHE A 325 -1.77 -1.01 19.26
N PHE A 326 -2.48 -0.14 19.98
CA PHE A 326 -2.12 0.29 21.34
C PHE A 326 -2.68 -0.62 22.45
N ARG A 327 -3.15 -1.82 22.11
CA ARG A 327 -3.58 -2.81 23.10
C ARG A 327 -2.42 -3.17 24.02
N LYS A 328 -2.61 -2.93 25.32
CA LYS A 328 -1.63 -3.20 26.38
C LYS A 328 -1.61 -4.66 26.79
#